data_AF-A0A382S8Z5-F1
#
_entry.id   AF-A0A382S8Z5-F1
#
_cell.length_a   1.000
_cell.length_b   1.000
_cell.length_c   1.000
_cell.angle_alpha   90.00
_cell.angle_beta   90.00
_cell.angle_gamma   90.00
#
_symmetry.space_group_name_H-M   'P 1'
#
loop_
_entity.id
_entity.type
_entity.pdbx_description
1 polymer ?
#
loop_
_entity_poly.entity_id
_entity_poly.type
_entity_poly.pdbx_seq_one_letter_code
_entity_poly.pdbx_strand_id
1 'polypeptide(L)'
;EIAVIALAGIVSNTSIRVGGDEFDLAVVTFLRKNYNLLIGEPTAEAIKIQIGSAFDVGEEREMDVKGRDLVSGIPKTVYVNSQEIRECIQEPIQSVVEAVRRALEITPPELSSDIVDRGIVMTGGGALIRGLDRLLQHETNLPIHVDEEPLSCVVRGAGRILDDLQKYRTVLTL
;
A
#
# COMPACT_ATOMS: atom_id res chain seq x y z
N GLU A 1 -8.42 1.36 -2.91
CA GLU A 1 -9.49 2.38 -2.94
C GLU A 1 -8.88 3.74 -2.77
N ILE A 2 -9.25 4.69 -3.62
CA ILE A 2 -8.83 6.09 -3.54
C ILE A 2 -10.11 6.92 -3.72
N ALA A 3 -10.39 7.82 -2.80
CA ALA A 3 -11.61 8.61 -2.82
C ALA A 3 -11.35 10.04 -2.36
N VAL A 4 -11.98 11.00 -3.03
CA VAL A 4 -12.10 12.38 -2.55
C VAL A 4 -13.46 12.56 -1.92
N ILE A 5 -13.48 12.98 -0.65
CA ILE A 5 -14.69 13.11 0.16
C ILE A 5 -14.95 14.57 0.44
N ALA A 6 -16.15 15.05 0.12
CA ALA A 6 -16.61 16.40 0.48
C ALA A 6 -18.10 16.37 0.82
N LEU A 7 -18.54 17.27 1.71
CA LEU A 7 -19.95 17.43 2.07
C LEU A 7 -20.67 16.09 2.41
N ALA A 8 -20.00 15.22 3.17
CA ALA A 8 -20.49 13.89 3.58
C ALA A 8 -20.76 12.91 2.42
N GLY A 9 -20.23 13.18 1.22
CA GLY A 9 -20.31 12.29 0.05
C GLY A 9 -18.95 12.05 -0.61
N ILE A 10 -18.92 11.05 -1.49
CA ILE A 10 -17.76 10.74 -2.34
C ILE A 10 -17.91 11.55 -3.63
N VAL A 11 -16.96 12.44 -3.91
CA VAL A 11 -16.96 13.31 -5.10
C VAL A 11 -16.30 12.62 -6.27
N SER A 12 -15.17 11.96 -6.03
CA SER A 12 -14.49 11.11 -7.00
C SER A 12 -14.00 9.85 -6.31
N ASN A 13 -13.99 8.74 -7.04
CA ASN A 13 -13.36 7.51 -6.60
C ASN A 13 -12.56 6.87 -7.71
N THR A 14 -11.57 6.10 -7.32
CA THR A 14 -10.77 5.26 -8.21
C THR A 14 -10.42 4.00 -7.45
N SER A 15 -10.70 2.86 -8.06
CA SER A 15 -10.39 1.55 -7.50
C SER A 15 -9.56 0.77 -8.49
N ILE A 16 -8.48 0.18 -7.98
CA ILE A 16 -7.62 -0.72 -8.72
C ILE A 16 -7.55 -2.03 -7.94
N ARG A 17 -7.40 -3.14 -8.67
CA ARG A 17 -7.15 -4.46 -8.08
C ARG A 17 -5.65 -4.66 -7.89
N VAL A 18 -5.07 -3.80 -7.06
CA VAL A 18 -3.66 -3.86 -6.66
C VAL A 18 -3.57 -3.47 -5.19
N GLY A 19 -2.98 -4.33 -4.38
CA GLY A 19 -2.79 -4.17 -2.95
C GLY A 19 -1.72 -5.11 -2.41
N GLY A 20 -1.91 -5.58 -1.18
CA GLY A 20 -0.94 -6.38 -0.46
C GLY A 20 -0.61 -7.72 -1.15
N ASP A 21 -1.61 -8.35 -1.77
CA ASP A 21 -1.49 -9.66 -2.40
C ASP A 21 -0.62 -9.59 -3.67
N GLU A 22 -0.75 -8.53 -4.47
CA GLU A 22 0.09 -8.30 -5.64
C GLU A 22 1.55 -8.03 -5.25
N PHE A 23 1.79 -7.37 -4.11
CA PHE A 23 3.14 -7.19 -3.57
C PHE A 23 3.75 -8.54 -3.17
N ASP A 24 2.98 -9.41 -2.52
CA ASP A 24 3.44 -10.75 -2.13
C ASP A 24 3.73 -11.62 -3.36
N LEU A 25 2.85 -11.57 -4.36
CA LEU A 25 3.04 -12.29 -5.62
C LEU A 25 4.32 -11.84 -6.36
N ALA A 26 4.63 -10.54 -6.31
CA ALA A 26 5.87 -10.00 -6.88
C ALA A 26 7.10 -10.60 -6.16
N VAL A 27 7.08 -10.67 -4.83
CA VAL A 27 8.16 -11.29 -4.03
C VAL A 27 8.31 -12.79 -4.34
N VAL A 28 7.20 -13.54 -4.41
CA VAL A 28 7.22 -14.97 -4.79
C VAL A 28 7.84 -15.15 -6.17
N THR A 29 7.44 -14.31 -7.13
CA THR A 29 7.92 -14.38 -8.51
C THR A 29 9.41 -14.06 -8.60
N PHE A 30 9.87 -13.06 -7.85
CA PHE A 30 11.26 -12.67 -7.76
C PHE A 30 12.14 -13.80 -7.22
N LEU A 31 11.78 -14.38 -6.06
CA LEU A 31 12.53 -15.48 -5.46
C LEU A 31 12.57 -16.72 -6.36
N ARG A 32 11.45 -17.00 -7.05
CA ARG A 32 11.39 -18.08 -8.03
C ARG A 32 12.37 -17.87 -9.19
N LYS A 33 12.42 -16.66 -9.75
CA LYS A 33 13.24 -16.35 -10.93
C LYS A 33 14.73 -16.20 -10.60
N ASN A 34 15.06 -15.49 -9.52
CA ASN A 34 16.43 -15.08 -9.22
C ASN A 34 17.17 -16.12 -8.38
N TYR A 35 16.46 -16.86 -7.53
CA TYR A 35 17.06 -17.79 -6.57
C TYR A 35 16.72 -19.26 -6.83
N ASN A 36 15.87 -19.54 -7.82
CA ASN A 36 15.22 -20.84 -8.02
C ASN A 36 14.53 -21.33 -6.73
N LEU A 37 14.02 -20.41 -5.91
CA LEU A 37 13.45 -20.72 -4.61
C LEU A 37 11.93 -20.62 -4.66
N LEU A 38 11.24 -21.69 -4.30
CA LEU A 38 9.81 -21.71 -4.08
C LEU A 38 9.49 -21.39 -2.62
N ILE A 39 8.70 -20.36 -2.40
CA ILE A 39 8.17 -19.96 -1.09
C ILE A 39 6.64 -19.87 -1.14
N GLY A 40 6.01 -19.94 0.03
CA GLY A 40 4.57 -19.69 0.16
C GLY A 40 4.26 -18.23 0.41
N GLU A 41 2.98 -17.88 0.27
CA GLU A 41 2.43 -16.54 0.52
C GLU A 41 2.75 -15.99 1.93
N PRO A 42 2.64 -16.77 3.04
CA PRO A 42 3.00 -16.25 4.37
C PRO A 42 4.48 -15.85 4.50
N THR A 43 5.37 -16.53 3.76
CA THR A 43 6.79 -16.17 3.72
C THR A 43 7.00 -14.90 2.92
N ALA A 44 6.29 -14.72 1.81
CA ALA A 44 6.35 -13.50 1.01
C ALA A 44 5.85 -12.29 1.80
N GLU A 45 4.73 -12.45 2.52
CA GLU A 45 4.19 -11.41 3.39
C GLU A 45 5.17 -11.04 4.52
N ALA A 46 5.81 -12.03 5.14
CA ALA A 46 6.83 -11.78 6.16
C ALA A 46 8.01 -10.97 5.60
N ILE A 47 8.48 -11.28 4.38
CA ILE A 47 9.52 -10.52 3.69
C ILE A 47 9.07 -9.08 3.44
N LYS A 48 7.86 -8.90 2.88
CA LYS A 48 7.23 -7.60 2.62
C LYS A 48 7.19 -6.74 3.88
N ILE A 49 6.76 -7.29 5.01
CA ILE A 49 6.62 -6.57 6.28
C ILE A 49 7.99 -6.22 6.89
N GLN A 50 8.96 -7.15 6.86
CA GLN A 50 10.23 -6.96 7.58
C GLN A 50 11.22 -6.07 6.82
N ILE A 51 11.36 -6.30 5.51
CA ILE A 51 12.40 -5.67 4.68
C ILE A 51 11.86 -4.98 3.44
N GLY A 52 10.56 -5.08 3.14
CA GLY A 52 9.95 -4.36 2.01
C GLY A 52 9.98 -2.84 2.17
N SER A 53 10.20 -2.14 1.07
CA SER A 53 10.10 -0.68 1.00
C SER A 53 9.69 -0.22 -0.39
N ALA A 54 8.91 0.85 -0.48
CA ALA A 54 8.48 1.46 -1.74
C ALA A 54 9.42 2.59 -2.20
N PHE A 55 10.32 3.05 -1.33
CA PHE A 55 11.25 4.15 -1.62
C PHE A 55 12.59 3.94 -0.92
N ASP A 56 13.61 4.67 -1.36
CA ASP A 56 14.87 4.71 -0.61
C ASP A 56 14.67 5.46 0.72
N VAL A 57 14.82 4.71 1.80
CA VAL A 57 14.66 5.21 3.18
C VAL A 57 16.00 5.26 3.91
N GLY A 58 17.11 5.00 3.23
CA GLY A 58 18.49 5.06 3.74
C GLY A 58 18.90 3.93 4.71
N GLU A 59 17.94 3.10 5.15
CA GLU A 59 18.18 1.96 6.03
C GLU A 59 17.89 0.66 5.26
N GLU A 60 18.94 0.06 4.73
CA GLU A 60 18.88 -1.26 4.11
C GLU A 60 18.79 -2.36 5.18
N ARG A 61 17.95 -3.35 4.92
CA ARG A 61 17.73 -4.53 5.78
C ARG A 61 17.92 -5.79 4.97
N GLU A 62 18.24 -6.87 5.66
CA GLU A 62 18.42 -8.19 5.06
C GLU A 62 17.76 -9.25 5.93
N MET A 63 17.41 -10.38 5.32
CA MET A 63 16.90 -11.54 6.06
C MET A 63 17.19 -12.86 5.35
N ASP A 64 17.23 -13.92 6.15
CA ASP A 64 17.27 -15.30 5.68
C ASP A 64 15.87 -15.76 5.25
N VAL A 65 15.77 -16.28 4.02
CA VAL A 65 14.54 -16.85 3.49
C VAL A 65 14.74 -18.33 3.22
N LYS A 66 13.91 -19.13 3.88
CA LYS A 66 13.84 -20.59 3.69
C LYS A 66 12.74 -20.94 2.71
N GLY A 67 13.06 -21.80 1.75
CA GLY A 67 12.11 -22.32 0.79
C GLY A 67 12.56 -23.66 0.21
N ARG A 68 11.84 -24.11 -0.83
CA ARG A 68 12.20 -25.31 -1.58
C ARG A 68 12.99 -24.91 -2.81
N ASP A 69 14.19 -25.45 -2.97
CA ASP A 69 14.94 -25.28 -4.21
C ASP A 69 14.24 -26.01 -5.35
N LEU A 70 13.96 -25.30 -6.45
CA LEU A 70 13.29 -25.83 -7.62
C LEU A 70 14.20 -26.75 -8.46
N VAL A 71 15.52 -26.62 -8.31
CA VAL A 71 16.49 -27.46 -9.02
C VAL A 71 16.66 -28.80 -8.32
N SER A 72 17.06 -28.78 -7.05
CA SER A 72 17.34 -29.99 -6.27
C SER A 72 16.12 -30.59 -5.56
N GLY A 73 15.06 -29.80 -5.36
CA GLY A 73 13.84 -30.23 -4.69
C GLY A 73 13.92 -30.22 -3.16
N ILE A 74 15.07 -29.91 -2.56
CA ILE A 74 15.31 -29.92 -1.10
C ILE A 74 15.22 -28.50 -0.48
N PRO A 75 15.10 -28.38 0.86
CA PRO A 75 15.13 -27.10 1.53
C PRO A 75 16.43 -26.33 1.28
N LYS A 76 16.31 -25.06 0.90
CA LYS A 76 17.40 -24.11 0.66
C LYS A 76 17.13 -22.81 1.41
N THR A 77 18.19 -22.19 1.91
CA THR A 77 18.15 -20.85 2.50
C THR A 77 18.89 -19.89 1.58
N VAL A 78 18.31 -18.72 1.35
CA VAL A 78 18.93 -17.62 0.59
C VAL A 78 18.88 -16.34 1.42
N TYR A 79 19.85 -15.46 1.17
CA TYR A 79 19.89 -14.13 1.75
C TYR A 79 19.25 -13.16 0.77
N VAL A 80 18.31 -12.35 1.24
CA VAL A 80 17.68 -11.27 0.45
C VAL A 80 17.80 -9.95 1.18
N ASN A 81 17.96 -8.87 0.42
CA ASN A 81 18.03 -7.52 0.97
C ASN A 81 16.85 -6.63 0.52
N SER A 82 16.65 -5.52 1.22
CA SER A 82 15.55 -4.57 0.97
C SER A 82 15.61 -3.92 -0.40
N GLN A 83 16.79 -3.73 -0.99
CA GLN A 83 16.93 -3.20 -2.34
C GLN A 83 16.31 -4.15 -3.37
N GLU A 84 16.64 -5.44 -3.31
CA GLU A 84 16.06 -6.47 -4.17
C GLU A 84 14.53 -6.54 -4.03
N ILE A 85 14.04 -6.47 -2.78
CA ILE A 85 12.58 -6.48 -2.53
C ILE A 85 11.92 -5.21 -3.05
N ARG A 86 12.53 -4.04 -2.88
CA ARG A 86 12.03 -2.77 -3.42
C ARG A 86 11.95 -2.80 -4.94
N GLU A 87 12.99 -3.30 -5.61
CA GLU A 87 12.99 -3.48 -7.06
C GLU A 87 11.89 -4.44 -7.53
N CYS A 88 11.64 -5.52 -6.80
CA CYS A 88 10.65 -6.50 -7.23
C CYS A 88 9.20 -6.04 -7.04
N ILE A 89 8.90 -5.28 -6.00
CA ILE A 89 7.55 -4.73 -5.77
C ILE A 89 7.30 -3.42 -6.51
N GLN A 90 8.26 -2.90 -7.26
CA GLN A 90 8.15 -1.58 -7.91
C GLN A 90 6.98 -1.50 -8.89
N GLU A 91 6.73 -2.54 -9.68
CA GLU A 91 5.64 -2.57 -10.66
C GLU A 91 4.25 -2.38 -10.02
N PRO A 92 3.82 -3.19 -9.03
CA PRO A 92 2.54 -2.97 -8.38
C PRO A 92 2.51 -1.67 -7.56
N ILE A 93 3.64 -1.22 -6.99
CA ILE A 93 3.72 0.10 -6.34
C ILE A 93 3.45 1.24 -7.32
N GLN A 94 4.02 1.18 -8.54
CA GLN A 94 3.76 2.21 -9.55
C GLN A 94 2.29 2.22 -9.99
N SER A 95 1.63 1.06 -10.03
CA SER A 95 0.18 1.01 -10.29
C SER A 95 -0.62 1.77 -9.21
N VAL A 96 -0.18 1.74 -7.95
CA VAL A 96 -0.78 2.55 -6.87
C VAL A 96 -0.53 4.04 -7.09
N VAL A 97 0.71 4.44 -7.43
CA VAL A 97 1.06 5.84 -7.72
C VAL A 97 0.23 6.39 -8.88
N GLU A 98 0.14 5.65 -9.98
CA GLU A 98 -0.65 6.04 -11.16
C GLU A 98 -2.13 6.20 -10.82
N ALA A 99 -2.69 5.31 -10.00
CA ALA A 99 -4.07 5.43 -9.56
C ALA A 99 -4.31 6.67 -8.69
N VAL A 100 -3.36 7.03 -7.81
CA VAL A 100 -3.43 8.26 -7.01
C VAL A 100 -3.37 9.49 -7.92
N ARG A 101 -2.44 9.53 -8.88
CA ARG A 101 -2.35 10.62 -9.86
C ARG A 101 -3.63 10.77 -10.66
N ARG A 102 -4.18 9.67 -11.16
CA ARG A 102 -5.45 9.66 -11.89
C ARG A 102 -6.61 10.17 -11.04
N ALA A 103 -6.67 9.80 -9.76
CA ALA A 103 -7.69 10.31 -8.85
C ALA A 103 -7.60 11.83 -8.68
N LEU A 104 -6.39 12.38 -8.57
CA LEU A 104 -6.16 13.83 -8.51
C LEU A 104 -6.56 14.52 -9.82
N GLU A 105 -6.25 13.93 -10.98
CA GLU A 105 -6.58 14.49 -12.30
C GLU A 105 -8.08 14.61 -12.56
N ILE A 106 -8.88 13.64 -12.11
CA ILE A 106 -10.34 13.67 -12.29
C ILE A 106 -11.06 14.45 -11.17
N THR A 107 -10.33 14.94 -10.18
CA THR A 107 -10.92 15.68 -9.06
C THR A 107 -11.29 17.09 -9.52
N PRO A 108 -12.51 17.56 -9.20
CA PRO A 108 -12.92 18.91 -9.59
C PRO A 108 -11.98 20.00 -9.06
N PRO A 109 -11.72 21.06 -9.86
CA PRO A 109 -10.77 22.11 -9.50
C PRO A 109 -11.15 22.84 -8.21
N GLU A 110 -12.43 22.94 -7.89
CA GLU A 110 -12.94 23.56 -6.67
C GLU A 110 -12.48 22.86 -5.37
N LEU A 111 -12.05 21.59 -5.44
CA LEU A 111 -11.51 20.85 -4.30
C LEU A 111 -9.98 20.74 -4.32
N SER A 112 -9.35 21.15 -5.43
CA SER A 112 -7.91 21.00 -5.60
C SER A 112 -7.11 21.87 -4.63
N SER A 113 -7.60 23.07 -4.28
CA SER A 113 -6.94 23.93 -3.28
C SER A 113 -6.90 23.26 -1.90
N ASP A 114 -8.02 22.65 -1.49
CA ASP A 114 -8.11 22.00 -0.19
C ASP A 114 -7.21 20.77 -0.10
N ILE A 115 -7.04 20.04 -1.21
CA ILE A 115 -6.12 18.89 -1.29
C ILE A 115 -4.66 19.35 -1.22
N VAL A 116 -4.30 20.48 -1.84
CA VAL A 116 -2.96 21.05 -1.75
C VAL A 116 -2.61 21.42 -0.30
N ASP A 117 -3.57 21.99 0.43
CA ASP A 117 -3.36 22.43 1.81
C ASP A 117 -3.38 21.26 2.82
N ARG A 118 -4.31 20.32 2.66
CA ARG A 118 -4.52 19.23 3.63
C ARG A 118 -3.80 17.93 3.28
N GLY A 119 -3.44 17.75 2.01
CA GLY A 119 -2.80 16.53 1.53
C GLY A 119 -3.70 15.32 1.41
N ILE A 120 -3.06 14.15 1.37
CA ILE A 120 -3.68 12.83 1.21
C ILE A 120 -3.57 12.06 2.52
N VAL A 121 -4.67 11.43 2.93
CA VAL A 121 -4.67 10.52 4.08
C VAL A 121 -4.59 9.07 3.58
N MET A 122 -3.61 8.33 4.07
CA MET A 122 -3.40 6.91 3.81
C MET A 122 -3.91 6.06 4.97
N THR A 123 -4.52 4.93 4.63
CA THR A 123 -5.05 3.97 5.60
C THR A 123 -5.00 2.54 5.05
N GLY A 124 -5.36 1.56 5.86
CA GLY A 124 -5.24 0.13 5.56
C GLY A 124 -3.82 -0.42 5.72
N GLY A 125 -3.67 -1.75 5.68
CA GLY A 125 -2.39 -2.41 5.90
C GLY A 125 -1.32 -2.05 4.87
N GLY A 126 -1.72 -1.78 3.63
CA GLY A 126 -0.79 -1.35 2.57
C GLY A 126 -0.10 -0.02 2.86
N ALA A 127 -0.70 0.84 3.68
CA ALA A 127 -0.07 2.11 4.08
C ALA A 127 1.18 1.92 4.96
N LEU A 128 1.38 0.72 5.51
CA LEU A 128 2.53 0.39 6.36
C LEU A 128 3.78 -0.02 5.57
N ILE A 129 3.70 -0.09 4.23
CA ILE A 129 4.89 -0.30 3.40
C ILE A 129 5.84 0.88 3.60
N ARG A 130 7.07 0.57 4.04
CA ARG A 130 8.08 1.59 4.35
C ARG A 130 8.34 2.50 3.15
N GLY A 131 8.21 3.81 3.35
CA GLY A 131 8.51 4.81 2.34
C GLY A 131 7.44 4.97 1.26
N LEU A 132 6.29 4.30 1.35
CA LEU A 132 5.19 4.51 0.40
C LEU A 132 4.62 5.93 0.53
N ASP A 133 4.51 6.44 1.75
CA ASP A 133 4.19 7.83 2.05
C ASP A 133 5.18 8.81 1.39
N ARG A 134 6.48 8.53 1.51
CA ARG A 134 7.54 9.36 0.91
C ARG A 134 7.52 9.30 -0.61
N LEU A 135 7.31 8.13 -1.19
CA LEU A 135 7.16 7.97 -2.63
C LEU A 135 5.95 8.77 -3.13
N LEU A 136 4.80 8.63 -2.50
CA LEU A 136 3.59 9.37 -2.90
C LEU A 136 3.80 10.88 -2.75
N GLN A 137 4.47 11.32 -1.68
CA GLN A 137 4.82 12.73 -1.51
C GLN A 137 5.73 13.23 -2.63
N HIS A 138 6.74 12.45 -3.00
CA HIS A 138 7.65 12.78 -4.10
C HIS A 138 6.92 12.86 -5.46
N GLU A 139 6.05 11.90 -5.74
CA GLU A 139 5.35 11.80 -7.02
C GLU A 139 4.20 12.81 -7.18
N THR A 140 3.57 13.22 -6.07
CA THR A 140 2.41 14.12 -6.09
C THR A 140 2.73 15.55 -5.67
N ASN A 141 3.85 15.79 -4.99
CA ASN A 141 4.17 17.04 -4.30
C ASN A 141 3.11 17.48 -3.27
N LEU A 142 2.34 16.54 -2.74
CA LEU A 142 1.32 16.78 -1.72
C LEU A 142 1.77 16.28 -0.35
N PRO A 143 1.33 16.90 0.76
CA PRO A 143 1.47 16.30 2.07
C PRO A 143 0.82 14.92 2.12
N ILE A 144 1.50 13.93 2.71
CA ILE A 144 0.95 12.59 2.91
C ILE A 144 0.88 12.30 4.41
N HIS A 145 -0.27 11.85 4.86
CA HIS A 145 -0.56 11.54 6.26
C HIS A 145 -1.00 10.09 6.39
N VAL A 146 -0.24 9.28 7.11
CA VAL A 146 -0.68 7.92 7.46
C VAL A 146 -1.53 8.01 8.73
N ASP A 147 -2.72 7.44 8.72
CA ASP A 147 -3.56 7.33 9.92
C ASP A 147 -2.80 6.57 11.04
N GLU A 148 -3.03 6.95 12.30
CA GLU A 148 -2.31 6.39 13.45
C GLU A 148 -2.62 4.89 13.68
N GLU A 149 -3.80 4.45 13.26
CA GLU A 149 -4.25 3.05 13.37
C GLU A 149 -4.83 2.58 12.02
N PRO A 150 -3.98 2.45 10.99
CA PRO A 150 -4.46 2.29 9.61
C PRO A 150 -5.13 0.93 9.39
N LEU A 151 -4.74 -0.10 10.14
CA LEU A 151 -5.34 -1.44 10.10
C LEU A 151 -6.78 -1.46 10.65
N SER A 152 -7.10 -0.62 11.64
CA SER A 152 -8.41 -0.59 12.29
C SER A 152 -9.29 0.56 11.81
N CYS A 153 -8.78 1.45 10.95
CA CYS A 153 -9.47 2.67 10.53
C CYS A 153 -10.88 2.44 9.99
N VAL A 154 -11.08 1.41 9.16
CA VAL A 154 -12.41 1.08 8.60
C VAL A 154 -13.40 0.70 9.71
N VAL A 155 -13.00 -0.21 10.61
CA VAL A 155 -13.88 -0.68 11.69
C VAL A 155 -14.13 0.41 12.75
N ARG A 156 -13.13 1.25 13.04
CA ARG A 156 -13.29 2.44 13.90
C ARG A 156 -14.28 3.42 13.30
N GLY A 157 -14.19 3.69 12.00
CA GLY A 157 -15.13 4.54 11.27
C GLY A 157 -16.57 4.00 11.34
N ALA A 158 -16.75 2.71 11.09
CA ALA A 158 -18.05 2.05 11.21
C ALA A 158 -18.61 2.11 12.64
N GLY A 159 -17.77 1.86 13.66
CA GLY A 159 -18.15 1.99 15.07
C GLY A 159 -18.64 3.39 15.43
N ARG A 160 -17.92 4.44 14.99
CA ARG A 160 -18.33 5.84 15.22
C ARG A 160 -19.69 6.18 14.59
N ILE A 161 -20.02 5.58 13.45
CA ILE A 161 -21.32 5.76 12.81
C ILE A 161 -22.42 5.09 13.65
N LEU A 162 -22.17 3.88 14.15
CA LEU A 162 -23.10 3.14 15.00
C LEU A 162 -23.37 3.87 16.33
N ASP A 163 -22.37 4.55 16.89
CA ASP A 163 -22.50 5.31 18.14
C ASP A 163 -23.43 6.54 17.99
N ASP A 164 -23.56 7.11 16.79
CA ASP A 164 -24.40 8.29 16.52
C ASP A 164 -25.03 8.28 15.11
N LEU A 165 -25.98 7.37 14.93
CA LEU A 165 -26.69 7.19 13.65
C LEU A 165 -27.40 8.46 13.16
N GLN A 166 -27.87 9.32 14.07
CA GLN A 166 -28.57 10.55 13.68
C GLN A 166 -27.62 11.57 13.08
N LYS A 167 -26.46 11.78 13.71
CA LYS A 167 -25.42 12.67 13.17
C LYS A 167 -24.90 12.22 11.81
N TYR A 168 -24.71 10.91 11.63
CA TYR A 168 -24.18 10.34 10.39
C TYR A 168 -25.25 9.91 9.39
N ARG A 169 -26.51 10.31 9.60
CA ARG A 169 -27.65 9.90 8.77
C ARG A 169 -27.39 10.13 7.27
N THR A 170 -26.82 11.27 6.90
CA THR A 170 -26.51 11.63 5.51
C THR A 170 -25.55 10.65 4.83
N VAL A 171 -24.66 9.99 5.59
CA VAL A 171 -23.73 8.98 5.06
C VAL A 171 -24.41 7.61 4.91
N LEU A 172 -25.47 7.35 5.70
CA LEU A 172 -26.20 6.07 5.72
C LEU A 172 -27.32 5.99 4.68
N THR A 173 -27.91 7.11 4.31
CA THR A 173 -28.92 7.20 3.26
C THR A 173 -28.27 7.58 1.95
N LEU A 174 -27.98 6.57 1.11
CA LEU A 174 -27.65 6.73 -0.31
C LEU A 174 -28.85 7.24 -1.11
#